data_AF-A0A0S8BC05-F1
#
_entry.id   AF-A0A0S8BC05-F1
#
_cell.length_a   1.000
_cell.length_b   1.000
_cell.length_c   1.000
_cell.angle_alpha   90.00
_cell.angle_beta   90.00
_cell.angle_gamma   90.00
#
_symmetry.space_group_name_H-M   'P 1'
#
loop_
_entity.id
_entity.type
_entity.pdbx_description
1 polymer ?
#
loop_
_entity_poly.entity_id
_entity_poly.type
_entity_poly.pdbx_seq_one_letter_code
_entity_poly.pdbx_strand_id
1 'polypeptide(L)'
;MLASLLAPQCALADGSRGDAAVALAKQRWFDSPHGPMLERILPPGFEPAQLPEPQTEGARLTLRYCVQCHNLPNPAMHHAAKWPKVVHRMVERMRGRGNMGRLMADMMAGVEAPDDAEVVRLIAYLQRNAQAPLDPKIVPEAFLPVGEPFRLACKQCHVLPDPRRYTAAQWPAVVARMERNMAWMTRVVGSKPIPGEPQLR
;
A
#
# COMPACT_ATOMS: atom_id res chain seq x y z
N MET A 1 31.29 24.40 -34.02
CA MET A 1 30.48 24.47 -32.79
C MET A 1 29.54 23.26 -32.79
N LEU A 2 29.86 22.23 -32.01
CA LEU A 2 29.09 20.98 -31.91
C LEU A 2 27.99 21.16 -30.87
N ALA A 3 26.73 21.10 -31.30
CA ALA A 3 25.57 21.08 -30.41
C ALA A 3 25.45 19.69 -29.77
N SER A 4 25.69 19.59 -28.46
CA SER A 4 25.40 18.39 -27.68
C SER A 4 23.91 18.31 -27.39
N LEU A 5 23.26 17.30 -27.95
CA LEU A 5 21.92 16.85 -27.58
C LEU A 5 22.02 16.12 -26.23
N LEU A 6 21.58 16.73 -25.14
CA LEU A 6 21.35 16.04 -23.88
C LEU A 6 20.06 15.23 -23.97
N ALA A 7 20.18 13.90 -23.92
CA ALA A 7 19.06 12.99 -23.73
C ALA A 7 18.61 12.98 -22.25
N PRO A 8 17.32 12.73 -21.95
CA PRO A 8 16.82 12.74 -20.58
C PRO A 8 17.17 11.42 -19.87
N GLN A 9 18.10 11.47 -18.90
CA GLN A 9 18.56 10.30 -18.13
C GLN A 9 17.84 10.09 -16.79
N CYS A 10 16.76 10.84 -16.48
CA CYS A 10 16.22 10.89 -15.11
C CYS A 10 15.25 9.76 -14.71
N ALA A 11 14.70 8.96 -15.62
CA ALA A 11 13.67 7.97 -15.24
C ALA A 11 14.23 6.64 -14.68
N LEU A 12 15.40 6.20 -15.14
CA LEU A 12 15.97 4.89 -14.75
C LEU A 12 16.63 4.90 -13.36
N ALA A 13 17.13 6.06 -12.93
CA ALA A 13 17.85 6.20 -11.67
C ALA A 13 16.94 6.17 -10.43
N ASP A 14 15.69 6.65 -10.54
CA ASP A 14 14.75 6.64 -9.42
C ASP A 14 14.09 5.25 -9.24
N GLY A 15 13.86 4.51 -10.33
CA GLY A 15 13.39 3.12 -10.27
C GLY A 15 14.38 2.19 -9.55
N SER A 16 15.66 2.26 -9.91
CA SER A 16 16.70 1.43 -9.29
C SER A 16 16.93 1.73 -7.81
N ARG A 17 16.80 3.01 -7.41
CA ARG A 17 16.83 3.41 -5.99
C ARG A 17 15.64 2.86 -5.22
N GLY A 18 14.46 2.86 -5.85
CA GLY A 18 13.27 2.31 -5.25
C GLY A 18 13.36 0.80 -5.02
N ASP A 19 13.85 0.07 -6.02
CA ASP A 19 14.07 -1.37 -5.92
C ASP A 19 15.11 -1.71 -4.85
N ALA A 20 16.18 -0.91 -4.74
CA ALA A 20 17.18 -1.06 -3.69
C ALA A 20 16.59 -0.85 -2.28
N ALA A 21 15.70 0.13 -2.10
CA ALA A 21 15.02 0.36 -0.81
C ALA A 21 14.13 -0.83 -0.42
N VAL A 22 13.39 -1.39 -1.38
CA VAL A 22 12.57 -2.60 -1.15
C VAL A 22 13.45 -3.81 -0.82
N ALA A 23 14.57 -4.00 -1.52
CA ALA A 23 15.49 -5.10 -1.25
C ALA A 23 16.10 -4.99 0.15
N LEU A 24 16.54 -3.80 0.56
CA LEU A 24 17.06 -3.56 1.90
C LEU A 24 16.01 -3.81 2.98
N ALA A 25 14.76 -3.38 2.75
CA ALA A 25 13.66 -3.68 3.66
C ALA A 25 13.41 -5.18 3.80
N LYS A 26 13.35 -5.93 2.69
CA LYS A 26 13.19 -7.38 2.70
C LYS A 26 14.29 -8.09 3.48
N GLN A 27 15.54 -7.63 3.32
CA GLN A 27 16.66 -8.15 4.10
C GLN A 27 16.45 -7.89 5.60
N ARG A 28 16.05 -6.68 5.98
CA ARG A 28 15.74 -6.35 7.39
C ARG A 28 14.61 -7.21 7.96
N TRP A 29 13.58 -7.50 7.17
CA TRP A 29 12.52 -8.40 7.62
C TRP A 29 13.05 -9.81 7.87
N PHE A 30 13.87 -10.32 6.96
CA PHE A 30 14.47 -11.64 7.10
C PHE A 30 15.37 -11.74 8.35
N ASP A 31 16.16 -10.69 8.63
CA ASP A 31 17.08 -10.66 9.77
C ASP A 31 16.39 -10.38 11.12
N SER A 32 15.13 -9.92 11.10
CA SER A 32 14.39 -9.56 12.31
C SER A 32 13.54 -10.72 12.82
N PRO A 33 13.53 -11.00 14.15
CA PRO A 33 12.63 -12.00 14.73
C PRO A 33 11.14 -11.67 14.52
N HIS A 34 10.81 -10.42 14.20
CA HIS A 34 9.45 -9.95 13.98
C HIS A 34 9.10 -9.70 12.51
N GLY A 35 10.08 -9.77 11.60
CA GLY A 35 9.86 -9.44 10.19
C GLY A 35 8.79 -10.28 9.50
N PRO A 36 8.73 -11.62 9.67
CA PRO A 36 7.66 -12.43 9.09
C PRO A 36 6.25 -12.01 9.55
N MET A 37 6.13 -11.48 10.77
CA MET A 37 4.85 -10.96 11.30
C MET A 37 4.48 -9.60 10.71
N LEU A 38 5.47 -8.77 10.38
CA LEU A 38 5.26 -7.43 9.82
C LEU A 38 4.99 -7.50 8.31
N GLU A 39 5.78 -8.26 7.56
CA GLU A 39 5.65 -8.42 6.11
C GLU A 39 4.23 -8.82 5.71
N ARG A 40 3.63 -9.74 6.48
CA ARG A 40 2.30 -10.27 6.22
C ARG A 40 1.17 -9.25 6.30
N ILE A 41 1.38 -8.07 6.89
CA ILE A 41 0.31 -7.07 7.10
C ILE A 41 -0.36 -6.67 5.78
N LEU A 42 0.42 -6.58 4.68
CA LEU A 42 -0.10 -6.25 3.34
C LEU A 42 0.31 -7.32 2.32
N PRO A 43 -0.55 -7.63 1.33
CA PRO A 43 -0.21 -8.56 0.26
C PRO A 43 0.91 -8.00 -0.63
N PRO A 44 1.77 -8.87 -1.20
CA PRO A 44 2.79 -8.46 -2.16
C PRO A 44 2.18 -8.12 -3.54
N GLY A 45 3.03 -7.65 -4.46
CA GLY A 45 2.68 -7.45 -5.87
C GLY A 45 2.25 -6.03 -6.26
N PHE A 46 2.51 -5.05 -5.40
CA PHE A 46 2.51 -3.63 -5.75
C PHE A 46 3.94 -3.11 -5.69
N GLU A 47 4.51 -2.79 -6.84
CA GLU A 47 5.93 -2.48 -7.01
C GLU A 47 6.17 -0.96 -7.05
N PRO A 48 7.39 -0.48 -6.74
CA PRO A 48 7.72 0.96 -6.73
C PRO A 48 7.37 1.68 -8.05
N ALA A 49 7.61 1.04 -9.19
CA ALA A 49 7.29 1.59 -10.51
C ALA A 49 5.78 1.80 -10.75
N GLN A 50 4.92 1.22 -9.91
CA GLN A 50 3.46 1.36 -9.99
C GLN A 50 2.93 2.50 -9.13
N LEU A 51 3.78 3.18 -8.34
CA LEU A 51 3.39 4.38 -7.62
C LEU A 51 2.99 5.48 -8.62
N PRO A 52 1.82 6.11 -8.44
CA PRO A 52 1.45 7.30 -9.20
C PRO A 52 2.46 8.43 -8.96
N GLU A 53 2.77 9.21 -9.99
CA GLU A 53 3.68 10.35 -9.88
C GLU A 53 5.02 9.97 -9.17
N PRO A 54 5.75 8.93 -9.62
CA PRO A 54 6.82 8.28 -8.85
C PRO A 54 8.01 9.21 -8.55
N GLN A 55 8.16 10.29 -9.32
CA GLN A 55 9.22 11.28 -9.16
C GLN A 55 8.90 12.36 -8.11
N THR A 56 7.69 12.35 -7.56
CA THR A 56 7.30 13.30 -6.52
C THR A 56 7.89 12.91 -5.18
N GLU A 57 8.10 13.92 -4.33
CA GLU A 57 8.55 13.69 -2.97
C GLU A 57 7.60 12.75 -2.20
N GLY A 58 6.29 12.89 -2.38
CA GLY A 58 5.31 12.02 -1.72
C GLY A 58 5.46 10.54 -2.08
N ALA A 59 5.74 10.22 -3.34
CA ALA A 59 6.03 8.85 -3.77
C ALA A 59 7.33 8.33 -3.13
N ARG A 60 8.37 9.16 -3.09
CA ARG A 60 9.66 8.82 -2.46
C ARG A 60 9.52 8.58 -0.96
N LEU A 61 8.75 9.42 -0.25
CA LEU A 61 8.46 9.23 1.18
C LEU A 61 7.63 7.96 1.42
N THR A 62 6.64 7.67 0.56
CA THR A 62 5.85 6.44 0.64
C THR A 62 6.75 5.21 0.56
N LEU A 63 7.68 5.22 -0.39
CA LEU A 63 8.64 4.15 -0.56
C LEU A 63 9.63 4.06 0.61
N ARG A 64 10.20 5.18 1.05
CA ARG A 64 11.16 5.24 2.17
C ARG A 64 10.59 4.70 3.47
N TYR A 65 9.35 5.06 3.81
CA TYR A 65 8.79 4.75 5.12
C TYR A 65 7.97 3.47 5.13
N CYS A 66 7.08 3.28 4.16
CA CYS A 66 6.09 2.22 4.26
C CYS A 66 6.69 0.83 4.04
N VAL A 67 7.75 0.72 3.24
CA VAL A 67 8.40 -0.58 2.98
C VAL A 67 9.29 -1.02 4.12
N GLN A 68 9.56 -0.22 5.15
CA GLN A 68 10.45 -0.65 6.23
C GLN A 68 9.89 -1.85 7.01
N CYS A 69 8.57 -2.03 7.04
CA CYS A 69 7.92 -3.06 7.84
C CYS A 69 7.11 -4.07 7.02
N HIS A 70 6.46 -3.64 5.94
CA HIS A 70 5.56 -4.50 5.16
C HIS A 70 5.63 -4.19 3.67
N ASN A 71 4.99 -5.03 2.85
CA ASN A 71 4.87 -4.79 1.40
C ASN A 71 4.34 -3.38 1.09
N LEU A 72 4.77 -2.79 -0.03
CA LEU A 72 4.44 -1.42 -0.40
C LEU A 72 2.91 -1.22 -0.50
N PRO A 73 2.30 -0.25 0.22
CA PRO A 73 0.88 0.03 0.10
C PRO A 73 0.56 0.69 -1.23
N ASN A 74 -0.52 0.25 -1.86
CA ASN A 74 -1.11 0.96 -3.00
C ASN A 74 -1.90 2.18 -2.49
N PRO A 75 -1.61 3.42 -2.92
CA PRO A 75 -2.40 4.60 -2.54
C PRO A 75 -3.92 4.46 -2.81
N ALA A 76 -4.30 3.67 -3.81
CA ALA A 76 -5.70 3.36 -4.12
C ALA A 76 -6.31 2.22 -3.26
N MET A 77 -5.65 1.75 -2.21
CA MET A 77 -6.24 0.75 -1.30
C MET A 77 -7.23 1.38 -0.29
N HIS A 78 -7.22 2.70 -0.17
CA HIS A 78 -8.13 3.48 0.67
C HIS A 78 -8.67 4.69 -0.07
N HIS A 79 -9.81 5.20 0.39
CA HIS A 79 -10.30 6.52 -0.02
C HIS A 79 -9.58 7.63 0.75
N ALA A 80 -9.60 8.85 0.19
CA ALA A 80 -8.79 9.97 0.68
C ALA A 80 -8.99 10.27 2.17
N ALA A 81 -10.23 10.30 2.65
CA ALA A 81 -10.53 10.63 4.06
C ALA A 81 -9.98 9.61 5.08
N LYS A 82 -9.65 8.38 4.64
CA LYS A 82 -9.10 7.34 5.54
C LYS A 82 -7.59 7.48 5.75
N TRP A 83 -6.87 8.07 4.81
CA TRP A 83 -5.40 8.11 4.83
C TRP A 83 -4.79 8.82 6.05
N PRO A 84 -5.28 10.00 6.50
CA PRO A 84 -4.71 10.66 7.67
C PRO A 84 -4.67 9.75 8.90
N LYS A 85 -5.79 9.08 9.22
CA LYS A 85 -5.88 8.16 10.36
C LYS A 85 -4.91 6.97 10.22
N VAL A 86 -4.76 6.44 9.01
CA VAL A 86 -3.85 5.32 8.74
C VAL A 86 -2.39 5.75 8.92
N VAL A 87 -1.99 6.87 8.33
CA VAL A 87 -0.63 7.40 8.42
C VAL A 87 -0.27 7.72 9.86
N HIS A 88 -1.10 8.47 10.59
CA HIS A 88 -0.82 8.79 12.00
C HIS A 88 -0.65 7.53 12.84
N ARG A 89 -1.51 6.52 12.66
CA ARG A 89 -1.36 5.24 13.35
C ARG A 89 -0.04 4.55 13.01
N MET A 90 0.42 4.60 11.76
CA MET A 90 1.71 4.01 11.37
C MET A 90 2.87 4.79 11.96
N VAL A 91 2.85 6.12 11.92
CA VAL A 91 3.89 6.97 12.51
C VAL A 91 4.05 6.71 14.01
N GLU A 92 2.94 6.56 14.74
CA GLU A 92 2.99 6.20 16.16
C GLU A 92 3.64 4.83 16.38
N ARG A 93 3.32 3.83 15.53
CA ARG A 93 3.99 2.52 15.57
C ARG A 93 5.46 2.62 15.25
N MET A 94 5.84 3.33 14.19
CA MET A 94 7.24 3.53 13.80
C MET A 94 8.06 4.19 14.93
N ARG A 95 7.41 4.99 15.78
CA ARG A 95 8.00 5.57 17.00
C ARG A 95 8.01 4.60 18.20
N GLY A 96 7.73 3.32 17.99
CA GLY A 96 7.64 2.29 19.03
C GLY A 96 6.41 2.38 19.92
N ARG A 97 5.38 3.16 19.54
CA ARG A 97 4.17 3.40 20.35
C ARG A 97 2.95 2.66 19.81
N GLY A 98 1.95 2.43 20.65
CA GLY A 98 0.67 1.83 20.26
C GLY A 98 0.19 0.78 21.25
N ASN A 99 -0.71 -0.09 20.80
CA ASN A 99 -1.44 -1.03 21.66
C ASN A 99 -0.66 -2.29 22.06
N MET A 100 0.61 -2.43 21.66
CA MET A 100 1.47 -3.58 22.00
C MET A 100 2.60 -3.22 22.98
N GLY A 101 2.59 -2.00 23.54
CA GLY A 101 3.55 -1.58 24.58
C GLY A 101 5.02 -1.82 24.17
N ARG A 102 5.78 -2.48 25.05
CA ARG A 102 7.21 -2.77 24.82
C ARG A 102 7.47 -3.59 23.56
N LEU A 103 6.60 -4.54 23.24
CA LEU A 103 6.70 -5.35 22.02
C LEU A 103 6.67 -4.46 20.77
N MET A 104 5.88 -3.38 20.76
CA MET A 104 5.89 -2.44 19.61
C MET A 104 7.24 -1.75 19.46
N ALA A 105 7.86 -1.33 20.57
CA ALA A 105 9.17 -0.71 20.53
C ALA A 105 10.23 -1.69 20.00
N ASP A 106 10.20 -2.94 20.46
CA ASP A 106 11.14 -3.97 20.01
C ASP A 106 10.93 -4.33 18.53
N MET A 107 9.69 -4.46 18.07
CA MET A 107 9.34 -4.70 16.66
C MET A 107 9.81 -3.58 15.73
N MET A 108 9.87 -2.34 16.23
CA MET A 108 10.14 -1.13 15.45
C MET A 108 11.57 -0.63 15.65
N ALA A 109 12.43 -1.41 16.32
CA ALA A 109 13.83 -1.09 16.50
C ALA A 109 14.53 -0.89 15.14
N GLY A 110 15.16 0.27 14.94
CA GLY A 110 15.83 0.62 13.68
C GLY A 110 14.90 1.07 12.55
N VAL A 111 13.59 1.21 12.81
CA VAL A 111 12.64 1.83 11.87
C VAL A 111 12.73 3.35 12.00
N GLU A 112 12.85 4.03 10.86
CA GLU A 112 12.83 5.49 10.79
C GLU A 112 11.38 5.98 10.74
N ALA A 113 11.00 6.94 11.59
CA ALA A 113 9.71 7.62 11.49
C ALA A 113 9.84 8.98 10.76
N PRO A 114 8.83 9.39 9.97
CA PRO A 114 8.82 10.73 9.38
C PRO A 114 8.69 11.84 10.43
N ASP A 115 9.23 13.01 10.09
CA ASP A 115 8.94 14.25 10.80
C ASP A 115 7.55 14.81 10.45
N ASP A 116 7.10 15.86 11.14
CA ASP A 116 5.75 16.39 10.96
C ASP A 116 5.53 17.00 9.55
N ALA A 117 6.56 17.56 8.92
CA ALA A 117 6.46 18.10 7.57
C ALA A 117 6.38 16.98 6.53
N GLU A 118 7.14 15.90 6.70
CA GLU A 118 7.08 14.69 5.90
C GLU A 118 5.72 13.99 6.06
N VAL A 119 5.14 13.95 7.27
CA VAL A 119 3.80 13.40 7.51
C VAL A 119 2.75 14.15 6.70
N VAL A 120 2.78 15.48 6.69
CA VAL A 120 1.84 16.31 5.90
C VAL A 120 1.97 15.98 4.40
N ARG A 121 3.20 15.88 3.88
CA ARG A 121 3.47 15.56 2.47
C ARG A 121 3.00 14.16 2.10
N LEU A 122 3.28 13.17 2.96
CA LEU A 122 2.89 11.78 2.78
C LEU A 122 1.36 11.65 2.73
N ILE A 123 0.65 12.29 3.67
CA ILE A 123 -0.82 12.32 3.69
C ILE A 123 -1.36 12.96 2.41
N ALA A 124 -0.84 14.13 2.01
CA ALA A 124 -1.31 14.82 0.82
C ALA A 124 -1.15 13.98 -0.45
N TYR A 125 -0.02 13.28 -0.59
CA TYR A 125 0.24 12.38 -1.72
C TYR A 125 -0.72 11.18 -1.73
N LEU A 126 -0.90 10.52 -0.58
CA LEU A 126 -1.81 9.38 -0.48
C LEU A 126 -3.26 9.77 -0.72
N GLN A 127 -3.69 10.95 -0.27
CA GLN A 127 -5.03 11.49 -0.52
C GLN A 127 -5.27 11.80 -1.99
N ARG A 128 -4.30 12.46 -2.65
CA ARG A 128 -4.37 12.78 -4.09
C ARG A 128 -4.51 11.51 -4.95
N ASN A 129 -3.81 10.46 -4.55
CA ASN A 129 -3.73 9.19 -5.29
C ASN A 129 -4.67 8.11 -4.73
N ALA A 130 -5.63 8.51 -3.88
CA ALA A 130 -6.56 7.60 -3.24
C ALA A 130 -7.60 7.03 -4.21
N GLN A 131 -8.25 5.94 -3.79
CA GLN A 131 -9.42 5.42 -4.47
C GLN A 131 -10.57 6.41 -4.36
N ALA A 132 -11.05 6.89 -5.50
CA ALA A 132 -12.32 7.60 -5.57
C ALA A 132 -13.47 6.63 -5.24
N PRO A 133 -14.40 6.99 -4.33
CA PRO A 133 -15.64 6.25 -4.15
C PRO A 133 -16.46 6.26 -5.45
N LEU A 134 -17.12 5.14 -5.76
CA LEU A 134 -18.04 5.09 -6.90
C LEU A 134 -19.21 6.06 -6.69
N ASP A 135 -19.40 6.98 -7.64
CA ASP A 135 -20.55 7.88 -7.66
C ASP A 135 -21.78 7.16 -8.26
N PRO A 136 -22.87 6.98 -7.50
CA PRO A 136 -24.10 6.36 -7.99
C PRO A 136 -24.75 7.09 -9.16
N LYS A 137 -24.50 8.39 -9.33
CA LYS A 137 -25.03 9.16 -10.47
C LYS A 137 -24.33 8.82 -11.78
N ILE A 138 -23.09 8.36 -11.69
CA ILE A 138 -22.22 8.10 -12.83
C ILE A 138 -22.30 6.64 -13.28
N VAL A 139 -22.51 5.71 -12.33
CA VAL A 139 -22.64 4.26 -12.57
C VAL A 139 -23.85 3.73 -11.79
N PRO A 140 -25.09 4.13 -12.16
CA PRO A 140 -26.30 3.76 -11.42
C PRO A 140 -26.55 2.24 -11.41
N GLU A 141 -26.15 1.53 -12.47
CA GLU A 141 -26.32 0.08 -12.61
C GLU A 141 -25.62 -0.72 -11.51
N ALA A 142 -24.51 -0.20 -10.96
CA ALA A 142 -23.82 -0.83 -9.84
C ALA A 142 -24.70 -0.85 -8.57
N PHE A 143 -25.68 0.04 -8.46
CA PHE A 143 -26.56 0.19 -7.28
C PHE A 143 -27.95 -0.42 -7.49
N LEU A 144 -28.24 -0.96 -8.67
CA LEU A 144 -29.43 -1.77 -8.94
C LEU A 144 -29.23 -3.22 -8.46
N PRO A 145 -30.29 -4.05 -8.37
CA PRO A 145 -30.16 -5.46 -7.98
C PRO A 145 -29.15 -6.24 -8.83
N VAL A 146 -29.07 -5.96 -10.13
CA VAL A 146 -28.08 -6.60 -11.04
C VAL A 146 -26.62 -6.31 -10.65
N GLY A 147 -26.35 -5.17 -10.02
CA GLY A 147 -25.02 -4.78 -9.54
C GLY A 147 -24.67 -5.28 -8.14
N GLU A 148 -25.60 -5.95 -7.46
CA GLU A 148 -25.39 -6.43 -6.10
C GLU A 148 -24.18 -7.37 -5.93
N PRO A 149 -23.94 -8.38 -6.80
CA PRO A 149 -22.76 -9.23 -6.69
C PRO A 149 -21.45 -8.43 -6.72
N PHE A 150 -21.37 -7.45 -7.64
CA PHE A 150 -20.23 -6.54 -7.73
C PHE A 150 -20.04 -5.73 -6.44
N ARG A 151 -21.12 -5.15 -5.91
CA ARG A 151 -21.05 -4.39 -4.65
C ARG A 151 -20.62 -5.27 -3.48
N LEU A 152 -21.22 -6.45 -3.33
CA LEU A 152 -20.95 -7.34 -2.20
C LEU A 152 -19.52 -7.88 -2.24
N ALA A 153 -18.98 -8.17 -3.42
CA ALA A 153 -17.60 -8.64 -3.55
C ALA A 153 -16.59 -7.49 -3.38
N CYS A 154 -16.77 -6.37 -4.09
CA CYS A 154 -15.71 -5.36 -4.23
C CYS A 154 -15.69 -4.31 -3.11
N LYS A 155 -16.75 -4.17 -2.29
CA LYS A 155 -16.80 -3.20 -1.17
C LYS A 155 -16.27 -3.74 0.16
N GLN A 156 -15.81 -4.99 0.20
CA GLN A 156 -15.44 -5.66 1.46
C GLN A 156 -14.22 -5.02 2.14
N CYS A 157 -13.23 -4.59 1.35
CA CYS A 157 -11.94 -4.13 1.88
C CYS A 157 -11.75 -2.62 1.77
N HIS A 158 -12.29 -2.00 0.73
CA HIS A 158 -12.17 -0.58 0.43
C HIS A 158 -13.46 -0.03 -0.18
N VAL A 159 -13.52 1.27 -0.43
CA VAL A 159 -14.68 1.87 -1.13
C VAL A 159 -14.85 1.22 -2.50
N LEU A 160 -16.09 1.14 -2.96
CA LEU A 160 -16.41 0.50 -4.23
C LEU A 160 -15.66 1.22 -5.38
N PRO A 161 -14.84 0.50 -6.17
CA PRO A 161 -14.13 1.11 -7.29
C PRO A 161 -15.07 1.34 -8.48
N ASP A 162 -14.71 2.27 -9.36
CA ASP A 162 -15.40 2.44 -10.65
C ASP A 162 -15.09 1.26 -11.59
N PRO A 163 -16.10 0.46 -12.00
CA PRO A 163 -15.88 -0.71 -12.87
C PRO A 163 -15.44 -0.33 -14.30
N ARG A 164 -15.52 0.94 -14.69
CA ARG A 164 -15.11 1.40 -16.02
C ARG A 164 -13.62 1.72 -16.11
N ARG A 165 -12.88 1.61 -15.00
CA ARG A 165 -11.41 1.77 -14.97
C ARG A 165 -10.67 0.68 -15.74
N TYR A 166 -11.34 -0.42 -16.03
CA TYR A 166 -10.79 -1.57 -16.73
C TYR A 166 -11.71 -1.97 -17.88
N THR A 167 -11.12 -2.40 -18.99
CA THR A 167 -11.86 -3.01 -20.09
C THR A 167 -12.34 -4.40 -19.72
N ALA A 168 -13.34 -4.94 -20.44
CA ALA A 168 -13.82 -6.31 -20.25
C ALA A 168 -12.68 -7.35 -20.30
N ALA A 169 -11.69 -7.16 -21.18
CA ALA A 169 -10.53 -8.04 -21.29
C ALA A 169 -9.56 -7.95 -20.10
N GLN A 170 -9.54 -6.81 -19.38
CA GLN A 170 -8.68 -6.61 -18.20
C GLN A 170 -9.31 -7.15 -16.91
N TRP A 171 -10.65 -7.21 -16.85
CA TRP A 171 -11.39 -7.64 -15.66
C TRP A 171 -10.98 -9.00 -15.08
N PRO A 172 -10.77 -10.07 -15.89
CA PRO A 172 -10.32 -11.35 -15.35
C PRO A 172 -9.03 -11.25 -14.53
N ALA A 173 -8.05 -10.47 -14.99
CA ALA A 173 -6.80 -10.28 -14.26
C ALA A 173 -6.99 -9.48 -12.96
N VAL A 174 -7.89 -8.49 -12.96
CA VAL A 174 -8.24 -7.69 -11.78
C VAL A 174 -8.90 -8.56 -10.71
N VAL A 175 -9.87 -9.39 -11.10
CA VAL A 175 -10.57 -10.32 -10.19
C VAL A 175 -9.58 -11.32 -9.61
N ALA A 176 -8.79 -11.99 -10.45
CA ALA A 176 -7.80 -12.98 -9.99
C ALA A 176 -6.78 -12.37 -9.00
N ARG A 177 -6.37 -11.12 -9.21
CA ARG A 177 -5.52 -10.39 -8.26
C ARG A 177 -6.23 -10.11 -6.93
N MET A 178 -7.48 -9.66 -6.98
CA MET A 178 -8.26 -9.39 -5.77
C MET A 178 -8.53 -10.66 -4.96
N GLU A 179 -8.82 -11.79 -5.61
CA GLU A 179 -8.96 -13.08 -4.95
C GLU A 179 -7.69 -13.48 -4.18
N ARG A 180 -6.52 -13.32 -4.79
CA ARG A 180 -5.23 -13.55 -4.10
C ARG A 180 -5.04 -12.63 -2.90
N ASN A 181 -5.39 -11.35 -3.04
CA ASN A 181 -5.31 -10.39 -1.94
C ASN A 181 -6.29 -10.75 -0.81
N MET A 182 -7.50 -11.20 -1.14
CA MET A 182 -8.50 -11.64 -0.16
C MET A 182 -8.04 -12.89 0.58
N ALA A 183 -7.48 -13.87 -0.13
CA ALA A 183 -6.89 -15.07 0.47
C ALA A 183 -5.75 -14.71 1.44
N TRP A 184 -4.89 -13.77 1.05
CA TRP A 184 -3.83 -13.25 1.91
C TRP A 184 -4.38 -12.57 3.17
N MET A 185 -5.33 -11.65 3.02
CA MET A 185 -5.89 -10.94 4.18
C MET A 185 -6.65 -11.86 5.14
N THR A 186 -7.29 -12.91 4.62
CA THR A 186 -7.97 -13.93 5.44
C THR A 186 -6.99 -14.70 6.32
N ARG A 187 -5.76 -14.92 5.87
CA ARG A 187 -4.69 -15.54 6.67
C ARG A 187 -4.20 -14.64 7.81
N VAL A 188 -4.24 -13.33 7.60
CA VAL A 188 -3.62 -12.32 8.50
C VAL A 188 -4.59 -11.79 9.55
N VAL A 189 -5.84 -11.53 9.14
CA VAL A 189 -6.91 -10.92 9.95
C VAL A 189 -8.07 -11.91 10.20
N GLY A 190 -8.16 -13.00 9.45
CA GLY A 190 -9.27 -13.94 9.50
C GLY A 190 -9.14 -15.07 10.53
N SER A 191 -10.18 -15.89 10.61
CA SER A 191 -10.38 -16.95 11.60
C SER A 191 -9.60 -18.25 11.33
N LYS A 192 -8.76 -18.29 10.29
CA LYS A 192 -8.02 -19.49 9.86
C LYS A 192 -6.52 -19.19 9.76
N PRO A 193 -5.81 -19.06 10.89
CA PRO A 193 -4.36 -18.94 10.88
C PRO A 193 -3.74 -20.22 10.28
N ILE A 194 -2.63 -20.06 9.54
CA ILE A 194 -1.84 -21.21 9.08
C ILE A 194 -1.01 -21.75 10.26
N PRO A 195 -0.97 -23.07 10.50
CA PRO A 195 -0.11 -23.66 11.52
C PRO A 195 1.35 -23.24 11.34
N GLY A 196 1.97 -22.76 12.41
CA GLY A 196 3.37 -22.30 12.41
C GLY A 196 3.58 -20.85 11.99
N GLU A 197 2.54 -20.11 11.58
CA GLU A 197 2.68 -18.71 11.20
C GLU A 197 2.59 -17.77 12.42
N PRO A 198 3.53 -16.82 12.57
CA PRO A 198 3.45 -15.77 13.60
C PRO A 198 2.13 -14.98 13.50
N GLN A 199 1.40 -14.89 14.61
CA GLN A 199 0.15 -14.15 14.69
C GLN A 199 0.33 -12.82 15.43
N LEU A 200 -0.39 -11.80 14.98
CA LEU A 200 -0.59 -10.55 15.71
C LEU A 200 -1.60 -10.84 16.83
N ARG A 201 -1.16 -11.45 17.94
CA ARG A 201 -1.98 -11.66 19.15
C ARG A 201 -1.46 -10.79 20.27
#